data_AF-A0A8C0D6W6-F1
#
_entry.id   AF-A0A8C0D6W6-F1
#
_cell.length_a   1.000
_cell.length_b   1.000
_cell.length_c   1.000
_cell.angle_alpha   90.00
_cell.angle_beta   90.00
_cell.angle_gamma   90.00
#
_symmetry.space_group_name_H-M   'P 1'
#
loop_
_entity.id
_entity.type
_entity.pdbx_description
1 polymer ?
#
loop_
_entity_poly.entity_id
_entity_poly.type
_entity_poly.pdbx_seq_one_letter_code
_entity_poly.pdbx_strand_id
1 'polypeptide(L)'
;MSLACVMQGGLGGGFRLRNGSLRQAALDLQTEELAGGGSRPGMVCGMLVVTGVDLLSSPSDRNRQEHHTNEFEYNELIIRRGQPFDMVIFLSRPYESSDHVTLELYIGNNPEVGKGTHVIIPVGQGGSGGWNAQVTKSSGNNLNLRVHTCPNAIIGKFQFTVRTHSEAGEFQLPFDPCNEIYILFNPWCPGEPGSRCWPRGHLCPSSLQFDHGVLDACLYILDRRGMPHGGRRDPISVCRVVSAMVNSLDDSGILIGNWSGNYSCGTNPSAWVGSVEILLSYLRNGRPVPYGQCWVFAGVTTTVLRCLGLATRTITNFNSAHDTDTSLTMDIYFDENMKPLEHLNHDSIW
;
A
#
# COMPACT_ATOMS: atom_id res chain seq x y z
N MET A 1 5.65 20.37 -39.41
CA MET A 1 6.66 20.03 -40.42
C MET A 1 7.78 19.32 -39.69
N SER A 2 7.65 18.01 -39.48
CA SER A 2 8.20 16.94 -40.33
C SER A 2 9.72 17.00 -40.39
N LEU A 3 10.40 16.04 -39.77
CA LEU A 3 11.13 15.03 -40.52
C LEU A 3 11.34 13.79 -39.65
N ALA A 4 10.85 12.67 -40.17
CA ALA A 4 11.17 11.32 -39.75
C ALA A 4 12.56 10.92 -40.26
N CYS A 5 13.24 10.01 -39.55
CA CYS A 5 14.24 9.14 -40.15
C CYS A 5 13.83 7.69 -39.91
N VAL A 6 13.61 6.99 -41.02
CA VAL A 6 13.32 5.57 -41.12
C VAL A 6 14.65 4.81 -41.17
N MET A 7 14.78 3.73 -40.41
CA MET A 7 15.66 2.61 -40.73
C MET A 7 14.90 1.32 -40.44
N GLN A 8 14.68 0.52 -41.49
CA GLN A 8 14.10 -0.81 -41.46
C GLN A 8 15.15 -1.87 -41.09
N GLY A 9 14.69 -2.92 -40.40
CA GLY A 9 15.05 -4.31 -40.74
C GLY A 9 16.27 -4.92 -40.05
N GLY A 10 16.02 -5.72 -39.01
CA GLY A 10 16.97 -6.70 -38.48
C GLY A 10 16.24 -7.77 -37.66
N LEU A 11 16.07 -8.96 -38.23
CA LEU A 11 15.63 -10.17 -37.53
C LEU A 11 16.64 -10.53 -36.43
N GLY A 12 16.19 -10.63 -35.18
CA GLY A 12 17.01 -11.11 -34.07
C GLY A 12 16.12 -11.54 -32.92
N GLY A 13 16.19 -12.82 -32.56
CA GLY A 13 15.34 -13.44 -31.55
C GLY A 13 15.37 -12.69 -30.22
N GLY A 14 14.19 -12.33 -29.71
CA GLY A 14 14.02 -11.71 -28.42
C GLY A 14 14.39 -12.69 -27.29
N PHE A 15 15.62 -12.63 -26.82
CA PHE A 15 15.98 -13.12 -25.50
C PHE A 15 15.34 -12.16 -24.48
N ARG A 16 14.21 -12.56 -23.89
CA ARG A 16 13.72 -11.97 -22.63
C ARG A 16 14.74 -12.31 -21.54
N LEU A 17 15.64 -11.38 -21.24
CA LEU A 17 16.46 -11.45 -20.03
C LEU A 17 15.53 -11.33 -18.81
N ARG A 18 15.62 -12.30 -17.90
CA ARG A 18 14.87 -12.31 -16.64
C ARG A 18 15.35 -11.14 -15.77
N ASN A 19 14.43 -10.40 -15.13
CA ASN A 19 14.73 -9.31 -14.19
C ASN A 19 15.70 -9.69 -13.06
N GLY A 20 15.83 -10.98 -12.72
CA GLY A 20 16.84 -11.48 -11.78
C GLY A 20 18.28 -11.23 -12.23
N SER A 21 18.56 -11.13 -13.54
CA SER A 21 19.90 -10.90 -14.08
C SER A 21 20.40 -9.47 -13.86
N LEU A 22 19.50 -8.47 -13.85
CA LEU A 22 19.89 -7.07 -13.64
C LEU A 22 20.08 -6.76 -12.16
N ARG A 23 19.30 -7.40 -11.27
CA ARG A 23 19.52 -7.34 -9.82
C ARG A 23 20.83 -8.03 -9.42
N GLN A 24 21.10 -9.21 -9.97
CA GLN A 24 22.38 -9.89 -9.75
C GLN A 24 23.54 -9.03 -10.29
N ALA A 25 23.42 -8.45 -11.48
CA ALA A 25 24.45 -7.56 -12.01
C ALA A 25 24.64 -6.26 -11.19
N ALA A 26 23.58 -5.70 -10.61
CA ALA A 26 23.67 -4.53 -9.72
C ALA A 26 24.28 -4.90 -8.35
N LEU A 27 23.93 -6.07 -7.79
CA LEU A 27 24.56 -6.64 -6.61
C LEU A 27 26.04 -6.97 -6.89
N ASP A 28 26.36 -7.53 -8.06
CA ASP A 28 27.72 -7.86 -8.48
C ASP A 28 28.55 -6.59 -8.71
N LEU A 29 27.97 -5.50 -9.24
CA LEU A 29 28.62 -4.17 -9.33
C LEU A 29 28.88 -3.55 -7.95
N GLN A 30 27.96 -3.72 -7.00
CA GLN A 30 28.20 -3.36 -5.60
C GLN A 30 29.25 -4.26 -4.94
N THR A 31 29.36 -5.51 -5.37
CA THR A 31 30.37 -6.47 -4.90
C THR A 31 31.74 -6.19 -5.50
N GLU A 32 31.82 -5.69 -6.74
CA GLU A 32 33.06 -5.23 -7.38
C GLU A 32 33.54 -3.89 -6.78
N GLU A 33 32.64 -2.98 -6.38
CA GLU A 33 33.00 -1.82 -5.54
C GLU A 33 33.54 -2.24 -4.16
N LEU A 34 33.09 -3.37 -3.61
CA LEU A 34 33.62 -3.94 -2.36
C LEU A 34 34.99 -4.63 -2.55
N ALA A 35 35.33 -5.08 -3.77
CA ALA A 35 36.65 -5.62 -4.11
C ALA A 35 37.68 -4.51 -4.42
N GLY A 36 37.21 -3.31 -4.77
CA GLY A 36 38.01 -2.13 -5.06
C GLY A 36 38.43 -1.33 -3.82
N GLY A 37 39.25 -1.89 -2.94
CA GLY A 37 40.23 -1.17 -2.11
C GLY A 37 39.83 0.10 -1.33
N GLY A 38 38.54 0.32 -1.04
CA GLY A 38 38.03 1.47 -0.29
C GLY A 38 37.26 0.98 0.94
N SER A 39 37.96 0.81 2.06
CA SER A 39 37.33 0.46 3.34
C SER A 39 36.32 1.53 3.75
N ARG A 40 35.04 1.16 3.80
CA ARG A 40 34.02 1.97 4.49
C ARG A 40 34.46 2.13 5.96
N PRO A 41 34.50 3.34 6.53
CA PRO A 41 34.95 3.54 7.90
C PRO A 41 34.00 2.80 8.86
N GLY A 42 34.51 1.77 9.55
CA GLY A 42 33.76 1.03 10.58
C GLY A 42 33.61 -0.49 10.38
N MET A 43 34.02 -1.07 9.25
CA MET A 43 33.98 -2.53 9.07
C MET A 43 35.24 -3.21 9.63
N VAL A 44 35.10 -3.93 10.74
CA VAL A 44 36.16 -4.71 11.39
C VAL A 44 36.06 -6.19 10.97
N CYS A 45 37.21 -6.86 10.85
CA CYS A 45 37.28 -8.29 10.56
C CYS A 45 36.51 -9.10 11.62
N GLY A 46 35.64 -10.03 11.18
CA GLY A 46 34.82 -10.88 12.07
C GLY A 46 33.39 -10.37 12.31
N MET A 47 33.08 -9.13 11.93
CA MET A 47 31.71 -8.61 11.99
C MET A 47 30.78 -9.39 11.07
N LEU A 48 29.56 -9.68 11.53
CA LEU A 48 28.52 -10.26 10.69
C LEU A 48 27.89 -9.15 9.87
N VAL A 49 28.27 -9.01 8.61
CA VAL A 49 27.78 -7.95 7.72
C VAL A 49 26.69 -8.51 6.81
N VAL A 50 25.59 -7.79 6.66
CA VAL A 50 24.54 -8.11 5.67
C VAL A 50 24.96 -7.53 4.33
N THR A 51 25.17 -8.39 3.35
CA THR A 51 25.56 -8.02 1.97
C THR A 51 24.36 -7.82 1.06
N GLY A 52 23.20 -8.37 1.41
CA GLY A 52 21.95 -8.15 0.69
C GLY A 52 20.76 -8.85 1.33
N VAL A 53 19.58 -8.56 0.80
CA VAL A 53 18.31 -9.14 1.23
C VAL A 53 17.50 -9.53 -0.01
N ASP A 54 16.91 -10.72 0.02
CA ASP A 54 15.87 -11.13 -0.92
C ASP A 54 14.55 -11.33 -0.17
N LEU A 55 13.59 -10.43 -0.44
CA LEU A 55 12.25 -10.47 0.13
C LEU A 55 11.29 -11.39 -0.64
N LEU A 56 11.75 -12.07 -1.69
CA LEU A 56 10.94 -12.92 -2.56
C LEU A 56 9.69 -12.16 -3.05
N SER A 57 9.93 -10.96 -3.60
CA SER A 57 8.92 -9.94 -3.88
C SER A 57 8.28 -10.03 -5.27
N SER A 58 8.71 -10.96 -6.13
CA SER A 58 8.13 -11.09 -7.47
C SER A 58 6.64 -11.44 -7.39
N PRO A 59 5.79 -10.95 -8.30
CA PRO A 59 4.40 -11.41 -8.42
C PRO A 59 4.26 -12.94 -8.53
N SER A 60 5.27 -13.62 -9.10
CA SER A 60 5.30 -15.08 -9.23
C SER A 60 5.79 -15.80 -7.97
N ASP A 61 6.38 -15.09 -7.02
CA ASP A 61 6.93 -15.69 -5.81
C ASP A 61 5.83 -16.05 -4.82
N ARG A 62 6.15 -17.04 -3.98
CA ARG A 62 5.23 -17.61 -3.00
C ARG A 62 4.62 -16.56 -2.09
N ASN A 63 5.40 -15.58 -1.62
CA ASN A 63 4.93 -14.53 -0.73
C ASN A 63 3.71 -13.80 -1.33
N ARG A 64 3.83 -13.27 -2.55
CA ARG A 64 2.74 -12.49 -3.15
C ARG A 64 1.54 -13.34 -3.56
N GLN A 65 1.77 -14.59 -3.95
CA GLN A 65 0.71 -15.54 -4.27
C GLN A 65 -0.11 -15.90 -3.02
N GLU A 66 0.55 -16.28 -1.93
CA GLU A 66 -0.11 -16.69 -0.68
C GLU A 66 -0.76 -15.50 0.04
N HIS A 67 -0.19 -14.30 -0.07
CA HIS A 67 -0.79 -13.09 0.49
C HIS A 67 -1.89 -12.48 -0.40
N HIS A 68 -2.18 -13.05 -1.57
CA HIS A 68 -3.17 -12.52 -2.52
C HIS A 68 -2.90 -11.05 -2.87
N THR A 69 -1.64 -10.78 -3.22
CA THR A 69 -1.14 -9.46 -3.61
C THR A 69 -0.37 -9.51 -4.93
N ASN A 70 -0.35 -10.65 -5.63
CA ASN A 70 0.37 -10.84 -6.91
C ASN A 70 -0.20 -10.02 -8.07
N GLU A 71 -1.43 -9.50 -7.97
CA GLU A 71 -2.05 -8.68 -9.02
C GLU A 71 -1.54 -7.22 -9.02
N PHE A 72 -1.04 -6.71 -7.89
CA PHE A 72 -0.51 -5.35 -7.80
C PHE A 72 0.69 -5.15 -8.75
N GLU A 73 0.71 -4.07 -9.52
CA GLU A 73 1.79 -3.77 -10.47
C GLU A 73 2.99 -3.09 -9.79
N TYR A 74 3.55 -3.73 -8.75
CA TYR A 74 4.66 -3.21 -7.93
C TYR A 74 5.83 -4.21 -7.91
N ASN A 75 7.05 -3.70 -7.71
CA ASN A 75 8.26 -4.51 -7.57
C ASN A 75 8.57 -4.85 -6.11
N GLU A 76 8.16 -3.98 -5.20
CA GLU A 76 8.28 -4.10 -3.76
C GLU A 76 7.42 -5.25 -3.22
N LEU A 77 7.80 -5.74 -2.04
CA LEU A 77 7.03 -6.77 -1.36
C LEU A 77 5.73 -6.14 -0.83
N ILE A 78 4.60 -6.74 -1.21
CA ILE A 78 3.27 -6.38 -0.69
C ILE A 78 2.73 -7.60 0.05
N ILE A 79 2.45 -7.46 1.34
CA ILE A 79 1.93 -8.51 2.20
C ILE A 79 0.69 -8.03 2.97
N ARG A 80 0.02 -8.97 3.62
CA ARG A 80 -1.15 -8.72 4.47
C ARG A 80 -0.82 -9.09 5.90
N ARG A 81 -1.19 -8.23 6.85
CA ARG A 81 -0.91 -8.41 8.28
C ARG A 81 -1.47 -9.73 8.84
N GLY A 82 -0.86 -10.28 9.89
CA GLY A 82 -1.30 -11.53 10.50
C GLY A 82 -1.03 -12.80 9.69
N GLN A 83 -0.28 -12.70 8.59
CA GLN A 83 0.17 -13.84 7.79
C GLN A 83 1.70 -13.80 7.65
N PRO A 84 2.39 -14.94 7.75
CA PRO A 84 3.85 -14.98 7.62
C PRO A 84 4.31 -14.96 6.17
N PHE A 85 5.51 -14.42 5.95
CA PHE A 85 6.22 -14.43 4.67
C PHE A 85 7.66 -14.94 4.86
N ASP A 86 8.27 -15.40 3.77
CA ASP A 86 9.65 -15.92 3.77
C ASP A 86 10.63 -14.90 3.19
N MET A 87 11.88 -14.86 3.67
CA MET A 87 12.94 -14.01 3.12
C MET A 87 14.31 -14.67 3.27
N VAL A 88 15.30 -14.15 2.54
CA VAL A 88 16.70 -14.58 2.62
C VAL A 88 17.59 -13.38 2.93
N ILE A 89 18.48 -13.53 3.89
CA ILE A 89 19.55 -12.57 4.18
C ILE A 89 20.86 -13.15 3.69
N PHE A 90 21.60 -12.36 2.92
CA PHE A 90 22.96 -12.68 2.47
C PHE A 90 23.96 -12.06 3.43
N LEU A 91 24.91 -12.86 3.91
CA LEU A 91 25.85 -12.49 4.96
C LEU A 91 27.29 -12.52 4.44
N SER A 92 28.20 -11.80 5.11
CA SER A 92 29.63 -11.84 4.81
C SER A 92 30.30 -13.16 5.20
N ARG A 93 29.75 -13.84 6.21
CA ARG A 93 30.20 -15.13 6.73
C ARG A 93 29.01 -15.98 7.21
N PRO A 94 29.22 -17.28 7.50
CA PRO A 94 28.16 -18.11 8.07
C PRO A 94 27.62 -17.54 9.39
N TYR A 95 26.31 -17.71 9.59
CA TYR A 95 25.61 -17.33 10.81
C TYR A 95 25.92 -18.30 11.95
N GLU A 96 26.35 -17.76 13.08
CA GLU A 96 26.72 -18.52 14.29
C GLU A 96 25.72 -18.27 15.43
N SER A 97 25.71 -19.13 16.45
CA SER A 97 24.79 -19.01 17.59
C SER A 97 25.05 -17.81 18.49
N SER A 98 26.27 -17.25 18.44
CA SER A 98 26.68 -16.03 19.15
C SER A 98 26.23 -14.75 18.44
N ASP A 99 25.81 -14.85 17.18
CA ASP A 99 25.35 -13.70 16.42
C ASP A 99 23.90 -13.35 16.76
N HIS A 100 23.62 -12.05 16.82
CA HIS A 100 22.27 -11.53 16.98
C HIS A 100 21.86 -10.79 15.72
N VAL A 101 20.75 -11.23 15.11
CA VAL A 101 20.16 -10.57 13.95
C VAL A 101 18.79 -10.01 14.35
N THR A 102 18.54 -8.77 13.98
CA THR A 102 17.27 -8.07 14.25
C THR A 102 16.77 -7.44 12.97
N LEU A 103 15.52 -7.71 12.61
CA LEU A 103 14.85 -7.02 11.52
C LEU A 103 14.13 -5.80 12.10
N GLU A 104 14.24 -4.65 11.44
CA GLU A 104 13.55 -3.44 11.86
C GLU A 104 12.70 -2.86 10.73
N LEU A 105 11.48 -2.46 11.07
CA LEU A 105 10.55 -1.78 10.18
C LEU A 105 10.22 -0.40 10.74
N TYR A 106 10.25 0.62 9.90
CA TYR A 106 9.92 1.99 10.27
C TYR A 106 8.81 2.56 9.38
N ILE A 107 7.91 3.34 9.97
CA ILE A 107 6.89 4.09 9.24
C ILE A 107 6.71 5.48 9.85
N GLY A 108 6.62 6.48 8.97
CA GLY A 108 6.48 7.88 9.34
C GLY A 108 7.80 8.57 9.71
N ASN A 109 7.72 9.88 9.95
CA ASN A 109 8.90 10.73 10.13
C ASN A 109 9.57 10.56 11.50
N ASN A 110 8.81 10.14 12.52
CA ASN A 110 9.31 9.92 13.89
C ASN A 110 8.86 8.53 14.40
N PRO A 111 9.51 7.45 13.96
CA PRO A 111 9.15 6.09 14.37
C PRO A 111 9.40 5.85 15.86
N GLU A 112 8.37 5.37 16.57
CA GLU A 112 8.43 4.99 17.97
C GLU A 112 7.94 3.55 18.20
N VAL A 113 8.65 2.80 19.07
CA VAL A 113 8.30 1.42 19.44
C VAL A 113 6.94 1.36 20.15
N GLY A 114 6.70 2.26 21.11
CA GLY A 114 5.46 2.31 21.89
C GLY A 114 4.21 2.57 21.04
N LYS A 115 4.36 3.16 19.85
CA LYS A 115 3.26 3.42 18.90
C LYS A 115 3.14 2.34 17.82
N GLY A 116 4.07 1.38 17.79
CA GLY A 116 4.20 0.35 16.75
C GLY A 116 4.66 0.88 15.39
N THR A 117 5.13 2.12 15.33
CA THR A 117 5.69 2.77 14.12
C THR A 117 7.16 2.44 13.89
N HIS A 118 7.84 1.96 14.93
CA HIS A 118 9.13 1.27 14.85
C HIS A 118 8.92 -0.15 15.36
N VAL A 119 9.05 -1.13 14.49
CA VAL A 119 8.90 -2.55 14.83
C VAL A 119 10.28 -3.18 14.88
N ILE A 120 10.60 -3.84 15.98
CA ILE A 120 11.86 -4.55 16.20
C ILE A 120 11.54 -6.04 16.28
N ILE A 121 12.17 -6.83 15.41
CA ILE A 121 11.90 -8.27 15.27
C ILE A 121 13.21 -9.04 15.44
N PRO A 122 13.51 -9.50 16.66
CA PRO A 122 14.64 -10.37 16.90
C PRO A 122 14.48 -11.69 16.12
N VAL A 123 15.55 -12.13 15.47
CA VAL A 123 15.61 -13.43 14.79
C VAL A 123 16.00 -14.50 15.80
N GLY A 124 15.23 -15.59 15.88
CA GLY A 124 15.48 -16.66 16.84
C GLY A 124 14.66 -17.92 16.58
N GLN A 125 14.30 -18.65 17.64
CA GLN A 125 13.52 -19.90 17.52
C GLN A 125 12.01 -19.67 17.29
N GLY A 126 11.56 -18.42 17.21
CA GLY A 126 10.15 -18.06 17.08
C GLY A 126 9.44 -17.92 18.43
N GLY A 127 8.41 -17.07 18.46
CA GLY A 127 7.58 -16.82 19.63
C GLY A 127 6.09 -17.06 19.34
N SER A 128 5.26 -17.10 20.37
CA SER A 128 3.81 -17.20 20.20
C SER A 128 3.18 -15.81 20.02
N GLY A 129 2.63 -15.56 18.83
CA GLY A 129 1.87 -14.35 18.51
C GLY A 129 2.72 -13.10 18.23
N GLY A 130 2.10 -12.12 17.58
CA GLY A 130 2.75 -10.83 17.25
C GLY A 130 3.83 -10.94 16.18
N TRP A 131 4.79 -10.01 16.24
CA TRP A 131 5.94 -9.97 15.35
C TRP A 131 7.02 -10.94 15.83
N ASN A 132 7.48 -11.85 14.98
CA ASN A 132 8.63 -12.71 15.27
C ASN A 132 9.26 -13.21 13.96
N ALA A 133 10.54 -13.58 14.01
CA ALA A 133 11.26 -14.16 12.88
C ALA A 133 11.95 -15.46 13.30
N GLN A 134 11.72 -16.52 12.52
CA GLN A 134 12.29 -17.84 12.76
C GLN A 134 13.31 -18.18 11.67
N VAL A 135 14.47 -18.70 12.08
CA VAL A 135 15.43 -19.29 11.12
C VAL A 135 14.87 -20.61 10.59
N THR A 136 14.63 -20.69 9.29
CA THR A 136 14.16 -21.92 8.63
C THR A 136 15.29 -22.75 8.06
N LYS A 137 16.37 -22.08 7.60
CA LYS A 137 17.57 -22.71 7.08
C LYS A 137 18.77 -21.77 7.22
N SER A 138 19.91 -22.29 7.64
CA SER A 138 21.21 -21.61 7.55
C SER A 138 22.14 -22.47 6.69
N SER A 139 22.68 -21.92 5.61
CA SER A 139 23.49 -22.66 4.64
C SER A 139 24.54 -21.77 4.01
N GLY A 140 25.81 -22.02 4.33
CA GLY A 140 26.90 -21.13 3.92
C GLY A 140 26.67 -19.73 4.47
N ASN A 141 26.62 -18.75 3.59
CA ASN A 141 26.41 -17.33 3.92
C ASN A 141 24.94 -16.88 3.82
N ASN A 142 24.00 -17.82 3.62
CA ASN A 142 22.59 -17.50 3.42
C ASN A 142 21.79 -17.90 4.65
N LEU A 143 21.02 -16.95 5.17
CA LEU A 143 20.11 -17.15 6.30
C LEU A 143 18.67 -16.99 5.83
N ASN A 144 17.95 -18.09 5.75
CA ASN A 144 16.55 -18.12 5.37
C ASN A 144 15.67 -17.94 6.60
N LEU A 145 14.75 -16.99 6.52
CA LEU A 145 13.87 -16.62 7.62
C LEU A 145 12.40 -16.80 7.22
N ARG A 146 11.59 -17.16 8.20
CA ARG A 146 10.14 -17.00 8.15
C ARG A 146 9.71 -15.93 9.14
N VAL A 147 9.12 -14.86 8.65
CA VAL A 147 8.74 -13.69 9.43
C VAL A 147 7.22 -13.71 9.63
N HIS A 148 6.79 -13.74 10.88
CA HIS A 148 5.38 -13.63 11.27
C HIS A 148 5.05 -12.16 11.54
N THR A 149 3.98 -11.68 10.89
CA THR A 149 3.45 -10.33 11.11
C THR A 149 2.36 -10.34 12.16
N CYS A 150 2.24 -9.26 12.95
CA CYS A 150 1.14 -9.12 13.90
C CYS A 150 -0.20 -8.89 13.16
N PRO A 151 -1.30 -9.58 13.52
CA PRO A 151 -2.63 -9.30 12.93
C PRO A 151 -3.10 -7.86 13.14
N ASN A 152 -2.67 -7.20 14.23
CA ASN A 152 -2.99 -5.81 14.53
C ASN A 152 -1.91 -4.82 14.03
N ALA A 153 -1.06 -5.23 13.09
CA ALA A 153 -0.04 -4.35 12.52
C ALA A 153 -0.67 -3.14 11.82
N ILE A 154 0.05 -2.03 11.87
CA ILE A 154 -0.23 -0.82 11.10
C ILE A 154 -0.15 -1.16 9.61
N ILE A 155 -1.10 -0.68 8.81
CA ILE A 155 -1.01 -0.75 7.35
C ILE A 155 -0.23 0.45 6.79
N GLY A 156 0.47 0.25 5.68
CA GLY A 156 1.26 1.29 5.03
C GLY A 156 2.54 0.77 4.37
N LYS A 157 3.35 1.71 3.88
CA LYS A 157 4.68 1.45 3.33
C LYS A 157 5.72 1.61 4.44
N PHE A 158 6.47 0.55 4.70
CA PHE A 158 7.50 0.52 5.73
C PHE A 158 8.89 0.53 5.10
N GLN A 159 9.77 1.35 5.67
CA GLN A 159 11.20 1.20 5.48
C GLN A 159 11.66 -0.05 6.22
N PHE A 160 12.57 -0.82 5.61
CA PHE A 160 13.08 -2.06 6.17
C PHE A 160 14.60 -1.99 6.30
N THR A 161 15.13 -2.49 7.41
CA THR A 161 16.57 -2.70 7.60
C THR A 161 16.84 -3.95 8.41
N VAL A 162 18.08 -4.41 8.37
CA VAL A 162 18.60 -5.50 9.20
C VAL A 162 19.75 -4.96 10.03
N ARG A 163 19.71 -5.22 11.33
CA ARG A 163 20.81 -4.98 12.26
C ARG A 163 21.41 -6.29 12.71
N THR A 164 22.72 -6.31 12.82
CA THR A 164 23.49 -7.44 13.31
C THR A 164 24.40 -6.99 14.44
N HIS A 165 24.56 -7.86 15.43
CA HIS A 165 25.49 -7.69 16.53
C HIS A 165 26.26 -9.00 16.69
N SER A 166 27.58 -8.93 16.58
CA SER A 166 28.49 -10.03 16.91
C SER A 166 29.55 -9.55 17.90
N GLU A 167 30.39 -10.45 18.41
CA GLU A 167 31.52 -10.09 19.29
C GLU A 167 32.48 -9.06 18.65
N ALA A 168 32.57 -9.04 17.32
CA ALA A 168 33.42 -8.14 16.58
C ALA A 168 32.80 -6.73 16.36
N GLY A 169 31.49 -6.56 16.60
CA GLY A 169 30.81 -5.27 16.50
C GLY A 169 29.38 -5.32 15.95
N GLU A 170 28.78 -4.14 15.82
CA GLU A 170 27.44 -3.94 15.27
C GLU A 170 27.47 -3.45 13.82
N PHE A 171 26.54 -3.95 13.01
CA PHE A 171 26.31 -3.46 11.66
C PHE A 171 24.82 -3.21 11.42
N GLN A 172 24.53 -2.19 10.59
CA GLN A 172 23.18 -1.88 10.13
C GLN A 172 23.20 -1.78 8.61
N LEU A 173 22.27 -2.49 7.97
CA LEU A 173 22.08 -2.40 6.52
C LEU A 173 21.61 -0.98 6.15
N PRO A 174 22.32 -0.27 5.25
CA PRO A 174 21.87 1.03 4.78
C PRO A 174 20.47 0.96 4.17
N PHE A 175 19.72 2.05 4.29
CA PHE A 175 18.39 2.14 3.69
C PHE A 175 18.46 1.98 2.16
N ASP A 176 17.60 1.10 1.65
CA ASP A 176 17.37 0.90 0.22
C ASP A 176 15.86 0.89 -0.04
N PRO A 177 15.33 1.83 -0.86
CA PRO A 177 13.93 1.86 -1.25
C PRO A 177 13.43 0.53 -1.86
N CYS A 178 14.31 -0.25 -2.50
CA CYS A 178 13.94 -1.54 -3.09
C CYS A 178 13.55 -2.61 -2.05
N ASN A 179 13.90 -2.38 -0.79
CA ASN A 179 13.57 -3.25 0.34
C ASN A 179 12.34 -2.77 1.13
N GLU A 180 11.68 -1.69 0.72
CA GLU A 180 10.44 -1.26 1.36
C GLU A 180 9.35 -2.34 1.26
N ILE A 181 8.52 -2.42 2.30
CA ILE A 181 7.47 -3.44 2.42
C ILE A 181 6.12 -2.75 2.61
N TYR A 182 5.16 -3.06 1.75
CA TYR A 182 3.78 -2.67 1.95
C TYR A 182 3.05 -3.72 2.78
N ILE A 183 2.37 -3.27 3.84
CA ILE A 183 1.52 -4.10 4.68
C ILE A 183 0.08 -3.63 4.56
N LEU A 184 -0.82 -4.53 4.17
CA LEU A 184 -2.25 -4.28 3.97
C LEU A 184 -3.10 -4.99 5.04
N PHE A 185 -4.39 -4.62 5.09
CA PHE A 185 -5.39 -5.39 5.85
C PHE A 185 -5.50 -6.82 5.30
N ASN A 186 -5.88 -7.75 6.18
CA ASN A 186 -5.93 -9.17 5.85
C ASN A 186 -7.30 -9.79 6.08
N PRO A 187 -8.20 -9.77 5.08
CA PRO A 187 -9.50 -10.41 5.23
C PRO A 187 -9.44 -11.95 5.21
N TRP A 188 -8.27 -12.56 4.97
CA TRP A 188 -8.08 -14.01 5.08
C TRP A 188 -7.57 -14.44 6.46
N CYS A 189 -7.20 -13.49 7.34
CA CYS A 189 -6.71 -13.79 8.68
C CYS A 189 -7.87 -14.04 9.66
N PRO A 190 -7.93 -15.21 10.35
CA PRO A 190 -8.93 -15.46 11.39
C PRO A 190 -8.79 -14.45 12.54
N GLY A 191 -9.83 -13.65 12.79
CA GLY A 191 -9.85 -12.64 13.85
C GLY A 191 -9.89 -11.19 13.37
N GLU A 192 -9.70 -10.95 12.07
CA GLU A 192 -9.91 -9.63 11.46
C GLU A 192 -11.41 -9.34 11.24
N PRO A 193 -11.89 -8.10 11.52
CA PRO A 193 -13.23 -7.67 11.15
C PRO A 193 -13.46 -7.85 9.63
N GLY A 194 -14.53 -8.54 9.25
CA GLY A 194 -14.86 -8.79 7.83
C GLY A 194 -14.23 -10.05 7.22
N SER A 195 -13.48 -10.85 7.99
CA SER A 195 -12.84 -12.10 7.52
C SER A 195 -13.79 -13.16 6.93
N ARG A 196 -15.10 -13.06 7.22
CA ARG A 196 -16.15 -13.94 6.67
C ARG A 196 -16.90 -13.38 5.46
N CYS A 197 -16.60 -12.16 5.02
CA CYS A 197 -17.36 -11.49 3.96
C CYS A 197 -16.81 -11.70 2.54
N TRP A 198 -15.74 -12.49 2.39
CA TRP A 198 -15.18 -12.84 1.08
C TRP A 198 -15.75 -14.19 0.61
N PRO A 199 -16.67 -14.21 -0.36
CA PRO A 199 -16.99 -15.47 -1.02
C PRO A 199 -15.73 -15.97 -1.75
N ARG A 200 -15.37 -17.24 -1.54
CA ARG A 200 -14.34 -17.90 -2.33
C ARG A 200 -14.80 -17.87 -3.80
N GLY A 201 -14.21 -17.00 -4.61
CA GLY A 201 -14.18 -17.16 -6.06
C GLY A 201 -14.85 -16.11 -6.95
N HIS A 202 -15.50 -15.05 -6.46
CA HIS A 202 -16.08 -14.04 -7.36
C HIS A 202 -16.03 -12.63 -6.76
N LEU A 203 -14.94 -11.89 -6.97
CA LEU A 203 -14.96 -10.43 -6.88
C LEU A 203 -15.25 -9.83 -8.25
N CYS A 204 -16.16 -8.87 -8.27
CA CYS A 204 -16.47 -8.10 -9.47
C CYS A 204 -15.22 -7.38 -10.02
N PRO A 205 -15.10 -7.27 -11.36
CA PRO A 205 -13.85 -7.18 -12.11
C PRO A 205 -13.41 -5.75 -12.39
N SER A 206 -13.17 -4.94 -11.37
CA SER A 206 -12.28 -3.80 -11.57
C SER A 206 -10.92 -4.20 -11.00
N SER A 207 -10.02 -4.65 -11.87
CA SER A 207 -8.58 -4.81 -11.57
C SER A 207 -7.92 -3.49 -11.16
N LEU A 208 -8.64 -2.37 -11.29
CA LEU A 208 -8.21 -0.99 -11.09
C LEU A 208 -7.56 -0.67 -9.74
N GLN A 209 -7.80 -1.43 -8.67
CA GLN A 209 -7.07 -1.21 -7.41
C GLN A 209 -5.61 -1.68 -7.45
N PHE A 210 -5.22 -2.45 -8.47
CA PHE A 210 -3.92 -3.09 -8.59
C PHE A 210 -2.94 -2.32 -9.49
N ASP A 211 -3.45 -1.38 -10.29
CA ASP A 211 -2.64 -0.52 -11.17
C ASP A 211 -1.54 0.23 -10.39
N HIS A 212 -0.37 0.38 -11.03
CA HIS A 212 0.77 1.08 -10.43
C HIS A 212 0.39 2.51 -9.99
N GLY A 213 0.83 2.90 -8.79
CA GLY A 213 0.55 4.20 -8.16
C GLY A 213 -0.79 4.31 -7.43
N VAL A 214 -1.74 3.38 -7.63
CA VAL A 214 -3.04 3.44 -6.93
C VAL A 214 -2.89 3.19 -5.42
N LEU A 215 -2.09 2.21 -5.02
CA LEU A 215 -1.80 1.96 -3.60
C LEU A 215 -1.09 3.16 -2.95
N ASP A 216 -0.13 3.77 -3.64
CA ASP A 216 0.52 4.99 -3.15
C ASP A 216 -0.47 6.15 -3.02
N ALA A 217 -1.40 6.32 -3.97
CA ALA A 217 -2.47 7.31 -3.87
C ALA A 217 -3.38 7.05 -2.65
N CYS A 218 -3.69 5.77 -2.37
CA CYS A 218 -4.48 5.38 -1.19
C CYS A 218 -3.78 5.72 0.12
N LEU A 219 -2.46 5.48 0.21
CA LEU A 219 -1.67 5.85 1.40
C LEU A 219 -1.51 7.37 1.53
N TYR A 220 -1.30 8.07 0.41
CA TYR A 220 -1.21 9.53 0.34
C TYR A 220 -2.48 10.21 0.85
N ILE A 221 -3.67 9.65 0.61
CA ILE A 221 -4.93 10.16 1.16
C ILE A 221 -4.90 10.19 2.70
N LEU A 222 -4.37 9.14 3.34
CA LEU A 222 -4.25 9.06 4.79
C LEU A 222 -3.21 10.06 5.32
N ASP A 223 -2.09 10.22 4.60
CA ASP A 223 -1.05 11.19 4.93
C ASP A 223 -1.58 12.63 4.81
N ARG A 224 -2.30 12.92 3.73
CA ARG A 224 -2.85 14.24 3.42
C ARG A 224 -3.85 14.70 4.48
N ARG A 225 -4.64 13.78 5.04
CA ARG A 225 -5.53 14.11 6.18
C ARG A 225 -4.79 14.36 7.49
N GLY A 226 -3.52 13.98 7.58
CA GLY A 226 -2.75 13.98 8.81
C GLY A 226 -3.08 12.80 9.73
N MET A 227 -3.55 11.67 9.18
CA MET A 227 -3.88 10.49 9.98
C MET A 227 -2.59 9.91 10.62
N PRO A 228 -2.50 9.84 11.96
CA PRO A 228 -1.33 9.27 12.62
C PRO A 228 -1.13 7.80 12.21
N HIS A 229 0.11 7.41 11.88
CA HIS A 229 0.41 6.04 11.45
C HIS A 229 -0.06 4.98 12.47
N GLY A 230 0.09 5.25 13.77
CA GLY A 230 -0.40 4.38 14.83
C GLY A 230 -1.89 4.01 14.72
N GLY A 231 -2.72 4.95 14.25
CA GLY A 231 -4.16 4.77 14.07
C GLY A 231 -4.54 3.99 12.81
N ARG A 232 -3.62 3.80 11.85
CA ARG A 232 -3.91 3.08 10.59
C ARG A 232 -4.11 1.58 10.78
N ARG A 233 -3.84 1.03 11.97
CA ARG A 233 -4.17 -0.36 12.29
C ARG A 233 -5.67 -0.61 12.44
N ASP A 234 -6.47 0.43 12.71
CA ASP A 234 -7.90 0.29 12.96
C ASP A 234 -8.70 0.52 11.66
N PRO A 235 -9.41 -0.50 11.15
CA PRO A 235 -10.21 -0.34 9.94
C PRO A 235 -11.32 0.71 10.09
N ILE A 236 -11.86 0.92 11.30
CA ILE A 236 -12.93 1.89 11.53
C ILE A 236 -12.38 3.32 11.32
N SER A 237 -11.24 3.61 11.93
CA SER A 237 -10.55 4.90 11.78
C SER A 237 -10.14 5.17 10.33
N VAL A 238 -9.62 4.15 9.62
CA VAL A 238 -9.30 4.26 8.19
C VAL A 238 -10.54 4.57 7.37
N CYS A 239 -11.65 3.84 7.56
CA CYS A 239 -12.90 4.09 6.84
C CYS A 239 -13.43 5.51 7.05
N ARG A 240 -13.37 6.04 8.28
CA ARG A 240 -13.81 7.41 8.59
C ARG A 240 -12.95 8.47 7.90
N VAL A 241 -11.63 8.27 7.87
CA VAL A 241 -10.72 9.17 7.14
C VAL A 241 -11.00 9.13 5.65
N VAL A 242 -11.18 7.93 5.08
CA VAL A 242 -11.48 7.77 3.65
C VAL A 242 -12.81 8.43 3.28
N SER A 243 -13.88 8.25 4.08
CA SER A 243 -15.17 8.88 3.78
C SER A 243 -15.11 10.40 3.78
N ALA A 244 -14.32 10.99 4.68
CA ALA A 244 -14.09 12.44 4.71
C ALA A 244 -13.25 12.88 3.51
N MET A 245 -12.13 12.20 3.24
CA MET A 245 -11.19 12.62 2.20
C MET A 245 -11.66 12.38 0.78
N VAL A 246 -12.65 11.53 0.54
CA VAL A 246 -13.15 11.30 -0.83
C VAL A 246 -13.85 12.54 -1.39
N ASN A 247 -14.43 13.37 -0.53
CA ASN A 247 -15.01 14.65 -0.92
C ASN A 247 -14.04 15.80 -0.59
N SER A 248 -14.07 16.86 -1.39
CA SER A 248 -13.14 17.99 -1.24
C SER A 248 -13.62 19.10 -0.32
N LEU A 249 -14.86 19.02 0.15
CA LEU A 249 -15.38 19.96 1.13
C LEU A 249 -14.59 19.76 2.43
N ASP A 250 -14.26 20.87 3.10
CA ASP A 250 -13.49 20.95 4.34
C ASP A 250 -11.99 20.61 4.25
N ASP A 251 -11.63 19.41 3.77
CA ASP A 251 -10.29 18.84 3.93
C ASP A 251 -9.45 18.85 2.63
N SER A 252 -9.90 19.53 1.56
CA SER A 252 -9.24 19.50 0.23
C SER A 252 -8.99 18.08 -0.29
N GLY A 253 -9.97 17.20 -0.05
CA GLY A 253 -10.00 15.81 -0.49
C GLY A 253 -10.07 15.59 -2.00
N ILE A 254 -10.36 14.36 -2.41
CA ILE A 254 -10.08 13.85 -3.75
C ILE A 254 -10.94 14.51 -4.83
N LEU A 255 -12.26 14.59 -4.64
CA LEU A 255 -13.21 14.97 -5.69
C LEU A 255 -13.99 16.24 -5.35
N ILE A 256 -14.20 17.10 -6.36
CA ILE A 256 -15.12 18.24 -6.29
C ILE A 256 -16.50 17.80 -6.74
N GLY A 257 -17.51 17.91 -5.87
CA GLY A 257 -18.90 17.60 -6.21
C GLY A 257 -19.52 18.66 -7.11
N ASN A 258 -20.25 18.27 -8.15
CA ASN A 258 -20.98 19.22 -9.00
C ASN A 258 -22.24 18.59 -9.62
N TRP A 259 -23.40 19.20 -9.34
CA TRP A 259 -24.72 18.83 -9.84
C TRP A 259 -25.38 19.94 -10.67
N SER A 260 -24.65 20.99 -11.02
CA SER A 260 -25.19 22.16 -11.76
C SER A 260 -25.54 21.86 -13.22
N GLY A 261 -25.06 20.74 -13.78
CA GLY A 261 -25.12 20.46 -15.22
C GLY A 261 -24.06 21.18 -16.06
N ASN A 262 -23.31 22.14 -15.48
CA ASN A 262 -22.19 22.80 -16.15
C ASN A 262 -20.85 22.28 -15.62
N TYR A 263 -20.08 21.66 -16.50
CA TYR A 263 -18.79 21.03 -16.16
C TYR A 263 -17.61 21.65 -16.92
N SER A 264 -17.72 22.87 -17.43
CA SER A 264 -16.73 23.49 -18.32
C SER A 264 -15.30 23.57 -17.75
N CYS A 265 -15.13 23.59 -16.42
CA CYS A 265 -13.84 23.66 -15.75
C CYS A 265 -13.32 22.29 -15.24
N GLY A 266 -13.86 21.17 -15.72
CA GLY A 266 -13.44 19.84 -15.30
C GLY A 266 -14.02 18.72 -16.15
N THR A 267 -14.00 17.50 -15.60
CA THR A 267 -14.57 16.33 -16.27
C THR A 267 -16.04 16.18 -15.90
N ASN A 268 -16.90 15.94 -16.91
CA ASN A 268 -18.30 15.58 -16.69
C ASN A 268 -18.35 14.28 -15.85
N PRO A 269 -19.08 14.23 -14.73
CA PRO A 269 -19.16 13.05 -13.86
C PRO A 269 -19.52 11.74 -14.58
N SER A 270 -20.31 11.80 -15.65
CA SER A 270 -20.68 10.63 -16.46
C SER A 270 -19.59 10.16 -17.44
N ALA A 271 -18.53 10.93 -17.63
CA ALA A 271 -17.40 10.58 -18.49
C ALA A 271 -16.36 9.70 -17.77
N TRP A 272 -16.40 9.61 -16.44
CA TRP A 272 -15.50 8.74 -15.69
C TRP A 272 -15.79 7.27 -15.95
N VAL A 273 -14.76 6.52 -16.34
CA VAL A 273 -14.82 5.06 -16.56
C VAL A 273 -14.22 4.25 -15.40
N GLY A 274 -13.61 4.92 -14.41
CA GLY A 274 -13.00 4.28 -13.25
C GLY A 274 -12.25 5.25 -12.33
N SER A 275 -11.71 4.71 -11.23
CA SER A 275 -11.08 5.50 -10.16
C SER A 275 -9.60 5.83 -10.41
N VAL A 276 -8.92 5.12 -11.31
CA VAL A 276 -7.45 5.19 -11.48
C VAL A 276 -7.01 6.59 -11.87
N GLU A 277 -7.60 7.16 -12.92
CA GLU A 277 -7.23 8.50 -13.40
C GLU A 277 -7.47 9.57 -12.31
N ILE A 278 -8.58 9.47 -11.58
CA ILE A 278 -8.91 10.38 -10.48
C ILE A 278 -7.84 10.30 -9.38
N LEU A 279 -7.51 9.08 -8.91
CA LEU A 279 -6.54 8.87 -7.83
C LEU A 279 -5.13 9.30 -8.23
N LEU A 280 -4.69 8.94 -9.44
CA LEU A 280 -3.37 9.32 -9.94
C LEU A 280 -3.27 10.82 -10.24
N SER A 281 -4.35 11.48 -10.66
CA SER A 281 -4.41 12.93 -10.79
C SER A 281 -4.29 13.62 -9.43
N TYR A 282 -5.01 13.13 -8.42
CA TYR A 282 -4.94 13.67 -7.06
C TYR A 282 -3.55 13.50 -6.45
N LEU A 283 -2.95 12.31 -6.56
CA LEU A 283 -1.60 12.03 -6.06
C LEU A 283 -0.56 12.95 -6.71
N ARG A 284 -0.62 13.13 -8.04
CA ARG A 284 0.34 13.93 -8.80
C ARG A 284 0.23 15.42 -8.54
N ASN A 285 -0.99 15.94 -8.44
CA ASN A 285 -1.25 17.38 -8.37
C ASN A 285 -1.42 17.88 -6.94
N GLY A 286 -1.74 17.00 -5.99
CA GLY A 286 -2.08 17.35 -4.60
C GLY A 286 -3.31 18.24 -4.49
N ARG A 287 -4.19 18.24 -5.50
CA ARG A 287 -5.35 19.12 -5.63
C ARG A 287 -6.62 18.32 -5.96
N PRO A 288 -7.78 18.74 -5.44
CA PRO A 288 -9.06 18.12 -5.76
C PRO A 288 -9.33 18.02 -7.27
N VAL A 289 -9.96 16.93 -7.69
CA VAL A 289 -10.28 16.59 -9.08
C VAL A 289 -11.74 16.96 -9.39
N PRO A 290 -12.00 17.89 -10.32
CA PRO A 290 -13.34 18.19 -10.80
C PRO A 290 -13.78 17.22 -11.92
N TYR A 291 -14.98 16.64 -11.94
CA TYR A 291 -16.02 16.65 -10.92
C TYR A 291 -16.53 15.23 -10.63
N GLY A 292 -17.17 15.05 -9.47
CA GLY A 292 -17.83 13.81 -9.08
C GLY A 292 -19.31 14.00 -8.75
N GLN A 293 -20.06 12.91 -8.89
CA GLN A 293 -21.39 12.73 -8.31
C GLN A 293 -21.40 11.43 -7.49
N CYS A 294 -22.52 11.08 -6.86
CA CYS A 294 -22.61 10.02 -5.85
C CYS A 294 -21.96 8.70 -6.28
N TRP A 295 -22.18 8.22 -7.51
CA TRP A 295 -21.57 6.98 -8.00
C TRP A 295 -20.06 7.09 -8.22
N VAL A 296 -19.54 8.28 -8.57
CA VAL A 296 -18.11 8.54 -8.71
C VAL A 296 -17.44 8.49 -7.33
N PHE A 297 -18.02 9.16 -6.34
CA PHE A 297 -17.53 9.11 -4.95
C PHE A 297 -17.56 7.67 -4.40
N ALA A 298 -18.63 6.93 -4.65
CA ALA A 298 -18.75 5.54 -4.22
C ALA A 298 -17.74 4.62 -4.92
N GLY A 299 -17.48 4.84 -6.21
CA GLY A 299 -16.46 4.13 -6.99
C GLY A 299 -15.06 4.35 -6.42
N VAL A 300 -14.66 5.61 -6.20
CA VAL A 300 -13.36 5.97 -5.60
C VAL A 300 -13.23 5.39 -4.19
N THR A 301 -14.25 5.54 -3.35
CA THR A 301 -14.27 4.97 -1.98
C THR A 301 -14.03 3.45 -2.01
N THR A 302 -14.74 2.75 -2.90
CA THR A 302 -14.62 1.29 -3.04
C THR A 302 -13.23 0.89 -3.51
N THR A 303 -12.64 1.60 -4.48
CA THR A 303 -11.26 1.36 -4.93
C THR A 303 -10.28 1.55 -3.79
N VAL A 304 -10.35 2.66 -3.05
CA VAL A 304 -9.43 2.96 -1.94
C VAL A 304 -9.50 1.88 -0.86
N LEU A 305 -10.71 1.54 -0.39
CA LEU A 305 -10.87 0.56 0.68
C LEU A 305 -10.43 -0.85 0.25
N ARG A 306 -10.75 -1.28 -0.98
CA ARG A 306 -10.28 -2.57 -1.52
C ARG A 306 -8.77 -2.61 -1.69
N CYS A 307 -8.17 -1.53 -2.18
CA CYS A 307 -6.72 -1.41 -2.35
C CYS A 307 -5.98 -1.60 -1.01
N LEU A 308 -6.51 -1.01 0.07
CA LEU A 308 -5.96 -1.18 1.43
C LEU A 308 -6.23 -2.57 2.06
N GLY A 309 -7.04 -3.41 1.40
CA GLY A 309 -7.37 -4.77 1.86
C GLY A 309 -8.67 -4.89 2.64
N LEU A 310 -9.55 -3.89 2.62
CA LEU A 310 -10.86 -3.93 3.27
C LEU A 310 -11.94 -4.45 2.32
N ALA A 311 -12.78 -5.35 2.82
CA ALA A 311 -13.93 -5.88 2.07
C ALA A 311 -14.95 -4.76 1.85
N THR A 312 -15.18 -4.34 0.61
CA THR A 312 -16.09 -3.20 0.33
C THR A 312 -16.88 -3.42 -0.96
N ARG A 313 -18.14 -2.94 -0.96
CA ARG A 313 -19.05 -2.91 -2.11
C ARG A 313 -19.85 -1.61 -2.12
N THR A 314 -20.17 -1.13 -3.31
CA THR A 314 -21.11 -0.02 -3.50
C THR A 314 -22.55 -0.50 -3.35
N ILE A 315 -23.40 0.34 -2.75
CA ILE A 315 -24.84 0.13 -2.62
C ILE A 315 -25.56 1.30 -3.31
N THR A 316 -26.66 1.01 -3.99
CA THR A 316 -27.56 2.01 -4.57
C THR A 316 -28.88 1.98 -3.81
N ASN A 317 -29.32 3.14 -3.37
CA ASN A 317 -30.66 3.34 -2.82
C ASN A 317 -31.49 4.14 -3.82
N PHE A 318 -32.69 3.65 -4.15
CA PHE A 318 -33.63 4.35 -5.03
C PHE A 318 -34.57 5.20 -4.18
N ASN A 319 -34.91 6.41 -4.66
CA ASN A 319 -35.72 7.37 -3.93
C ASN A 319 -35.05 7.74 -2.59
N SER A 320 -33.80 8.16 -2.68
CA SER A 320 -32.98 8.41 -1.48
C SER A 320 -33.28 9.78 -0.92
N ALA A 321 -33.96 9.83 0.22
CA ALA A 321 -34.19 11.05 0.98
C ALA A 321 -32.85 11.68 1.42
N HIS A 322 -32.73 12.99 1.21
CA HIS A 322 -31.68 13.84 1.72
C HIS A 322 -32.33 14.83 2.69
N ASP A 323 -32.49 14.34 3.93
CA ASP A 323 -33.00 15.07 5.08
C ASP A 323 -31.91 16.04 5.57
N THR A 324 -32.26 17.33 5.63
CA THR A 324 -31.35 18.41 6.01
C THR A 324 -31.53 18.89 7.45
N ASP A 325 -32.59 18.46 8.14
CA ASP A 325 -32.96 18.93 9.48
C ASP A 325 -33.02 17.83 10.55
N THR A 326 -32.69 16.59 10.17
CA THR A 326 -32.66 15.39 11.02
C THR A 326 -34.02 15.01 11.62
N SER A 327 -35.11 15.43 10.97
CA SER A 327 -36.48 15.14 11.40
C SER A 327 -36.89 13.68 11.16
N LEU A 328 -36.16 12.93 10.33
CA LEU A 328 -36.57 11.62 9.81
C LEU A 328 -37.87 11.66 8.99
N THR A 329 -38.31 12.86 8.61
CA THR A 329 -39.46 13.12 7.74
C THR A 329 -39.01 13.85 6.49
N MET A 330 -39.91 13.96 5.50
CA MET A 330 -39.67 14.70 4.26
C MET A 330 -40.75 15.75 4.15
N ASP A 331 -40.35 17.02 4.22
CA ASP A 331 -41.29 18.12 4.13
C ASP A 331 -41.24 18.77 2.74
N ILE A 332 -42.38 18.80 2.06
CA ILE A 332 -42.53 19.47 0.76
C ILE A 332 -43.67 20.48 0.85
N TYR A 333 -43.30 21.75 0.73
CA TYR A 333 -44.16 22.91 0.81
C TYR A 333 -44.59 23.35 -0.59
N PHE A 334 -45.91 23.55 -0.75
CA PHE A 334 -46.54 24.07 -1.97
C PHE A 334 -47.38 25.30 -1.64
N ASP A 335 -47.52 26.21 -2.61
CA ASP A 335 -48.47 27.31 -2.52
C ASP A 335 -49.91 26.85 -2.83
N GLU A 336 -50.86 27.77 -2.70
CA GLU A 336 -52.28 27.56 -3.01
C GLU A 336 -52.56 27.12 -4.46
N ASN A 337 -51.60 27.31 -5.38
CA ASN A 337 -51.69 26.93 -6.78
C ASN A 337 -50.94 25.61 -7.08
N MET A 338 -50.56 24.85 -6.04
CA MET A 338 -49.77 23.61 -6.14
C MET A 338 -48.38 23.82 -6.78
N LYS A 339 -47.82 25.03 -6.69
CA LYS A 339 -46.44 25.30 -7.11
C LYS A 339 -45.50 25.12 -5.91
N PRO A 340 -44.34 24.45 -6.08
CA PRO A 340 -43.39 24.26 -5.00
C PRO A 340 -42.84 25.60 -4.48
N LEU A 341 -42.76 25.71 -3.15
CA LEU A 341 -42.15 26.84 -2.46
C LEU A 341 -40.65 26.57 -2.28
N GLU A 342 -39.86 26.83 -3.32
CA GLU A 342 -38.42 26.52 -3.39
C GLU A 342 -37.59 27.03 -2.20
N HIS A 343 -37.99 28.14 -1.57
CA HIS A 343 -37.27 28.72 -0.43
C HIS A 343 -37.54 28.00 0.90
N LEU A 344 -38.53 27.11 0.98
CA LEU A 344 -38.85 26.27 2.14
C LEU A 344 -38.47 24.80 1.92
N ASN A 345 -38.34 24.36 0.67
CA ASN A 345 -38.03 22.98 0.30
C ASN A 345 -36.52 22.74 0.29
N HIS A 346 -35.94 22.57 1.48
CA HIS A 346 -34.51 22.24 1.64
C HIS A 346 -34.23 20.74 1.51
N ASP A 347 -35.18 19.90 1.88
CA ASP A 347 -35.07 18.45 1.71
C ASP A 347 -35.25 18.06 0.24
N SER A 348 -34.59 16.97 -0.17
CA SER A 348 -34.70 16.46 -1.54
C SER A 348 -34.75 14.93 -1.60
N ILE A 349 -35.29 14.41 -2.70
CA ILE A 349 -35.28 12.97 -3.01
C ILE A 349 -34.49 12.79 -4.30
N TRP A 350 -33.48 11.91 -4.25
CA TRP A 350 -32.61 11.56 -5.37
C TRP A 350 -33.03 10.26 -6.05
#